data_AF-A0AAU9RK91-F1
#
_entry.id   AF-A0AAU9RK91-F1
#
_cell.length_a   1.000
_cell.length_b   1.000
_cell.length_c   1.000
_cell.angle_alpha   90.00
_cell.angle_beta   90.00
_cell.angle_gamma   90.00
#
_symmetry.space_group_name_H-M   'P 1'
#
loop_
_entity.id
_entity.type
_entity.pdbx_description
1 polymer ?
#
loop_
_entity_poly.entity_id
_entity_poly.type
_entity_poly.pdbx_seq_one_letter_code
_entity_poly.pdbx_strand_id
1 'polypeptide(L)'
;MKIVYMAVLGTAQTLPTQPIPGQDQSDCLSSLEVIPDCIPEIFRSIINGEIGNVGPSCCRAFLGLDADCVTQTFVFAPFFPPTLANHCSRR
;
A
#
# COMPACT_ATOMS: atom_id res chain seq x y z
N MET A 1 13.57 -12.98 -10.00
CA MET A 1 12.99 -11.73 -10.52
C MET A 1 13.28 -10.56 -9.58
N LYS A 2 14.56 -10.36 -9.22
CA LYS A 2 15.07 -9.29 -8.33
C LYS A 2 16.17 -8.48 -9.03
N ILE A 3 16.35 -8.74 -10.34
CA ILE A 3 17.43 -8.23 -11.19
C ILE A 3 16.97 -7.00 -11.99
N VAL A 4 15.68 -6.89 -12.33
CA VAL A 4 15.16 -5.70 -13.02
C VAL A 4 15.10 -4.49 -12.09
N TYR A 5 14.83 -4.69 -10.79
CA TYR A 5 14.66 -3.59 -9.83
C TYR A 5 15.98 -2.98 -9.34
N MET A 6 17.07 -3.74 -9.35
CA MET A 6 18.39 -3.24 -8.96
C MET A 6 19.16 -2.59 -10.13
N ALA A 7 18.64 -2.67 -11.36
CA ALA A 7 19.28 -2.06 -12.52
C ALA A 7 19.05 -0.53 -12.62
N VAL A 8 18.24 0.05 -11.75
CA VAL A 8 17.95 1.50 -11.73
C VAL A 8 18.77 2.26 -10.68
N LEU A 9 19.49 1.55 -9.79
CA LEU A 9 20.27 2.17 -8.72
C LEU A 9 21.74 2.31 -9.10
N GLY A 10 21.98 2.99 -10.21
CA GLY A 10 23.30 3.30 -10.71
C GLY A 10 23.34 4.70 -11.30
N THR A 11 23.26 5.73 -10.46
CA THR A 11 24.13 6.92 -10.48
C THR A 11 23.70 7.89 -9.38
N ALA A 12 24.70 8.44 -8.69
CA ALA A 12 24.54 9.66 -7.93
C ALA A 12 24.06 10.78 -8.86
N GLN A 13 22.90 11.36 -8.60
CA GLN A 13 22.53 12.67 -9.14
C GLN A 13 21.82 13.49 -8.08
N THR A 14 22.59 14.44 -7.55
CA THR A 14 22.10 15.68 -6.94
C THR A 14 21.14 16.36 -7.91
N LEU A 15 19.84 16.33 -7.64
CA LEU A 15 18.85 17.15 -8.34
C LEU A 15 18.23 18.07 -7.27
N PRO A 16 18.21 19.41 -7.47
CA PRO A 16 17.64 20.30 -6.48
C PRO A 16 16.15 19.96 -6.36
N THR A 17 15.74 19.48 -5.19
CA THR A 17 14.35 19.20 -4.85
C THR A 17 13.58 20.52 -4.89
N GLN A 18 13.07 20.88 -6.06
CA GLN A 18 11.98 21.84 -6.17
C GLN A 18 10.71 21.12 -5.70
N PRO A 19 9.97 21.66 -4.72
CA PRO A 19 8.72 21.07 -4.30
C PRO A 19 7.71 21.29 -5.42
N ILE A 20 7.41 20.22 -6.16
CA ILE A 20 6.31 20.21 -7.12
C ILE A 20 5.04 20.06 -6.25
N PRO A 21 4.14 21.07 -6.20
CA PRO A 21 2.94 20.97 -5.40
C PRO A 21 2.08 19.84 -5.94
N GLY A 22 1.98 18.74 -5.18
CA GLY A 22 1.25 17.52 -5.55
C GLY A 22 2.08 16.23 -5.60
N GLN A 23 3.38 16.25 -5.26
CA GLN A 23 4.26 15.07 -5.35
C GLN A 23 4.76 14.50 -4.01
N ASP A 24 4.07 14.73 -2.89
CA ASP A 24 4.13 13.81 -1.74
C ASP A 24 3.21 12.58 -1.98
N GLN A 25 3.22 12.08 -3.21
CA GLN A 25 2.52 10.90 -3.69
C GLN A 25 3.55 9.81 -4.01
N SER A 26 4.66 9.79 -3.27
CA SER A 26 5.57 8.64 -3.30
C SER A 26 5.03 7.63 -2.29
N ASP A 27 4.30 6.67 -2.85
CA ASP A 27 3.97 5.39 -2.24
C ASP A 27 3.14 5.51 -0.96
N CYS A 28 1.87 5.91 -1.11
CA CYS A 28 0.87 5.89 -0.03
C CYS A 28 0.74 4.48 0.62
N LEU A 29 1.15 3.43 -0.09
CA LEU A 29 1.21 2.07 0.42
C LEU A 29 2.62 1.64 0.89
N SER A 30 3.55 2.58 1.08
CA SER A 30 4.93 2.31 1.55
C SER A 30 4.94 1.44 2.80
N SER A 31 4.09 1.75 3.79
CA SER A 31 3.97 0.99 5.04
C SER A 31 3.56 -0.46 4.83
N LEU A 32 2.84 -0.72 3.73
CA LEU A 32 2.36 -2.02 3.29
C LEU A 32 3.47 -2.78 2.55
N GLU A 33 4.30 -2.09 1.77
CA GLU A 33 5.42 -2.69 1.01
C GLU A 33 6.56 -3.20 1.90
N VAL A 34 6.76 -2.59 3.08
CA VAL A 34 7.72 -3.11 4.08
C VAL A 34 7.28 -4.47 4.63
N ILE A 35 5.98 -4.81 4.55
CA ILE A 35 5.44 -6.06 5.04
C ILE A 35 5.35 -7.06 3.87
N PRO A 36 6.12 -8.16 3.93
CA PRO A 36 6.06 -9.16 2.88
C PRO A 36 4.63 -9.69 2.72
N ASP A 37 4.21 -9.85 1.47
CA ASP A 37 2.90 -10.35 1.07
C ASP A 37 1.67 -9.52 1.47
N CYS A 38 1.83 -8.34 2.10
CA CYS A 38 0.68 -7.55 2.54
C CYS A 38 -0.15 -6.97 1.38
N ILE A 39 0.50 -6.31 0.41
CA ILE A 39 -0.15 -5.85 -0.83
C ILE A 39 -0.87 -7.01 -1.55
N PRO A 40 -0.21 -8.12 -1.90
CA PRO A 40 -0.88 -9.20 -2.62
C PRO A 40 -1.97 -9.90 -1.80
N GLU A 41 -1.86 -10.00 -0.46
CA GLU A 41 -2.94 -10.48 0.40
C GLU A 41 -4.20 -9.62 0.27
N ILE A 42 -4.05 -8.30 0.27
CA ILE A 42 -5.15 -7.36 0.11
C ILE A 42 -5.78 -7.47 -1.29
N PHE A 43 -4.97 -7.44 -2.35
CA PHE A 43 -5.49 -7.58 -3.71
C PHE A 43 -6.16 -8.92 -3.95
N ARG A 44 -5.60 -10.01 -3.41
CA ARG A 44 -6.20 -11.33 -3.50
C ARG A 44 -7.53 -11.40 -2.74
N SER A 45 -7.62 -10.72 -1.60
CA SER A 45 -8.86 -10.56 -0.85
C SER A 45 -9.94 -9.82 -1.64
N ILE A 46 -9.56 -8.81 -2.42
CA ILE A 46 -10.48 -8.10 -3.34
C ILE A 46 -10.97 -9.05 -4.44
N ILE A 47 -10.05 -9.74 -5.11
CA ILE A 47 -10.35 -10.63 -6.24
C ILE A 47 -11.25 -11.80 -5.80
N ASN A 48 -10.97 -12.38 -4.64
CA ASN A 48 -11.73 -13.50 -4.10
C ASN A 48 -13.01 -13.05 -3.37
N GLY A 49 -13.10 -11.77 -2.97
CA GLY A 49 -14.16 -11.27 -2.10
C GLY A 49 -14.05 -11.77 -0.64
N GLU A 50 -12.87 -12.18 -0.20
CA GLU A 50 -12.63 -12.81 1.11
C GLU A 50 -11.50 -12.11 1.86
N ILE A 51 -11.75 -11.56 3.05
CA ILE A 51 -10.77 -10.77 3.83
C ILE A 51 -10.02 -11.59 4.90
N GLY A 52 -10.41 -12.86 5.09
CA GLY A 52 -9.91 -13.71 6.17
C GLY A 52 -8.40 -13.98 6.14
N ASN A 53 -7.74 -13.75 5.00
CA ASN A 53 -6.34 -14.04 4.77
C ASN A 53 -5.38 -12.89 5.10
N VAL A 54 -5.87 -11.70 5.43
CA VAL A 54 -5.00 -10.56 5.75
C VAL A 54 -4.36 -10.75 7.14
N GLY A 55 -3.04 -10.82 7.18
CA GLY A 55 -2.26 -11.01 8.40
C GLY A 55 -2.32 -9.82 9.38
N PRO A 56 -2.03 -10.05 10.68
CA PRO A 56 -2.11 -9.01 11.71
C PRO A 56 -1.12 -7.86 11.47
N SER A 57 0.11 -8.15 11.01
CA SER A 57 1.09 -7.10 10.65
C SER A 57 0.55 -6.23 9.52
N CYS A 58 -0.03 -6.85 8.50
CA CYS A 58 -0.62 -6.16 7.35
C CYS A 58 -1.81 -5.28 7.78
N CYS A 59 -2.67 -5.80 8.65
CA CYS A 59 -3.77 -5.05 9.24
C CYS A 59 -3.30 -3.81 10.01
N ARG A 60 -2.23 -3.93 10.80
CA ARG A 60 -1.68 -2.79 11.54
C ARG A 60 -1.16 -1.69 10.62
N ALA A 61 -0.47 -2.07 9.53
CA ALA A 61 -0.01 -1.11 8.55
C ALA A 61 -1.17 -0.47 7.79
N PHE A 62 -2.19 -1.25 7.40
CA PHE A 62 -3.38 -0.74 6.73
C PHE A 62 -4.15 0.28 7.59
N LEU A 63 -4.34 -0.01 8.89
CA LEU A 63 -4.99 0.93 9.82
C LEU A 63 -4.17 2.21 10.07
N GLY A 64 -2.88 2.19 9.77
CA GLY A 64 -1.99 3.35 9.85
C GLY A 64 -1.97 4.20 8.58
N LEU A 65 -2.69 3.80 7.52
CA LEU A 65 -2.79 4.58 6.29
C LEU A 65 -3.74 5.76 6.46
N ASP A 66 -3.44 6.86 5.75
CA ASP A 66 -4.33 8.01 5.71
C ASP A 66 -5.62 7.70 4.92
N ALA A 67 -6.73 8.31 5.33
CA ALA A 67 -8.03 8.10 4.68
C ALA A 67 -8.03 8.54 3.21
N ASP A 68 -7.30 9.59 2.87
CA ASP A 68 -7.18 10.09 1.49
C ASP A 68 -6.39 9.08 0.63
N CYS A 69 -5.29 8.57 1.17
CA CYS A 69 -4.45 7.51 0.58
C CYS A 69 -5.25 6.23 0.29
N VAL A 70 -6.05 5.78 1.26
CA VAL A 70 -6.92 4.62 1.10
C VAL A 70 -7.98 4.88 0.03
N THR A 71 -8.60 6.05 0.03
CA THR A 71 -9.62 6.41 -0.96
C THR A 71 -9.05 6.44 -2.39
N GLN A 72 -7.84 6.97 -2.56
CA GLN A 72 -7.18 7.07 -3.86
C GLN A 72 -6.67 5.71 -4.39
N THR A 73 -6.37 4.77 -3.49
CA THR A 73 -5.90 3.42 -3.85
C THR A 73 -7.05 2.51 -4.26
N PHE A 74 -8.16 2.55 -3.54
CA PHE A 74 -9.27 1.59 -3.69
C PHE A 74 -10.43 2.12 -4.52
N VAL A 75 -10.16 2.93 -5.56
CA VAL A 75 -11.19 3.55 -6.41
C VAL A 75 -12.10 2.51 -7.09
N PHE A 76 -11.53 1.36 -7.46
CA PHE A 76 -12.25 0.26 -8.11
C PHE A 76 -12.98 -0.67 -7.12
N ALA A 77 -12.74 -0.52 -5.82
CA ALA A 77 -13.33 -1.35 -4.77
C ALA A 77 -13.72 -0.51 -3.55
N PRO A 78 -14.64 0.46 -3.67
CA PRO A 78 -14.93 1.44 -2.62
C PRO A 78 -15.49 0.82 -1.32
N PHE A 79 -16.11 -0.36 -1.40
CA PHE A 79 -16.62 -1.09 -0.25
C PHE A 79 -15.56 -1.92 0.48
N PHE A 80 -14.41 -2.16 -0.15
CA PHE A 80 -13.38 -3.01 0.41
C PHE A 80 -12.62 -2.34 1.58
N PRO A 81 -12.18 -1.06 1.50
CA PRO A 81 -11.54 -0.39 2.62
C PRO A 81 -12.29 -0.42 3.94
N PRO A 82 -13.60 -0.05 4.03
CA PRO A 82 -14.30 -0.11 5.31
C PRO A 82 -14.45 -1.55 5.82
N THR A 83 -14.58 -2.52 4.92
CA THR A 83 -14.68 -3.93 5.30
C THR A 83 -13.35 -4.45 5.85
N LEU A 84 -12.24 -4.12 5.19
CA LEU A 84 -10.89 -4.46 5.64
C LEU A 84 -10.55 -3.77 6.97
N ALA A 85 -10.90 -2.48 7.11
CA ALA A 85 -10.73 -1.74 8.36
C ALA A 85 -11.48 -2.41 9.53
N ASN A 86 -12.73 -2.83 9.33
CA ASN A 86 -13.51 -3.52 10.36
C ASN A 86 -12.97 -4.94 10.67
N HIS A 87 -12.38 -5.64 9.70
CA HIS A 87 -11.70 -6.91 9.99
C HIS A 87 -10.43 -6.66 10.80
N CYS A 88 -9.63 -5.67 10.41
CA CYS A 88 -8.37 -5.34 11.06
C CYS A 88 -8.53 -4.72 12.44
N SER A 89 -9.61 -4.00 12.72
CA SER A 89 -9.88 -3.47 14.07
C SER A 89 -10.21 -4.55 15.10
N ARG A 90 -10.53 -5.77 14.64
CA ARG A 90 -10.83 -6.94 15.49
C ARG A 90 -9.64 -7.89 15.64
N ARG A 91 -8.49 -7.58 15.03
CA ARG A 91 -7.28 -8.41 15.01
C ARG A 91 -6.11 -7.68 15.66
#